data_AF-A0A0K6HR19-F1
#
_entry.id   AF-A0A0K6HR19-F1
#
_cell.length_a   1.000
_cell.length_b   1.000
_cell.length_c   1.000
_cell.angle_alpha   90.00
_cell.angle_beta   90.00
_cell.angle_gamma   90.00
#
_symmetry.space_group_name_H-M   'P 1'
#
loop_
_entity.id
_entity.type
_entity.pdbx_description
1 polymer ?
#
loop_
_entity_poly.entity_id
_entity_poly.type
_entity_poly.pdbx_seq_one_letter_code
_entity_poly.pdbx_strand_id
1 'polypeptide(L)'
;MSLTDLDKRSREIFRSIVETYLDTGEPVGSRNVARGLGMSLSPASVRNVMADLEHLGLLYSPHTSAGRLPTETGLRFFIDALLEVGDLSQEERERIDVQVRASSHAKGTMEHVLTEASQLLSGLSSGAGVVLTHKQDFRLRQIEFIRIEPLKALAVLVGEDGSVENRIIDLPADLPQSALIEAGNYLNAQIQGRTLSDVRRELERLREANQAELDSLTQKIVEAGLAVWAGEGGENDTLIVRGQSNLLTDVDVAEDLERVRLLFDDLENKRDLIQLLGLAEKGDGVRIFIGSENKLFSLSGSSLVVSPYRDREQRIVGVLGVIGPTRLNYARVIPMVDYTARLVSRMLG
;
A
#
# COMPACT_ATOMS: atom_id res chain seq x y z
N MET A 1 7.77 -23.66 -8.92
CA MET A 1 8.98 -24.31 -8.37
C MET A 1 9.17 -23.73 -6.99
N SER A 2 9.11 -24.55 -5.95
CA SER A 2 9.26 -24.14 -4.54
C SER A 2 10.68 -24.41 -4.05
N LEU A 3 11.15 -23.74 -3.00
CA LEU A 3 12.45 -24.01 -2.39
C LEU A 3 12.64 -25.47 -1.97
N THR A 4 11.54 -26.19 -1.78
CA THR A 4 11.48 -27.64 -1.51
C THR A 4 11.96 -28.51 -2.67
N ASP A 5 11.91 -28.02 -3.91
CA ASP A 5 12.35 -28.74 -5.13
C ASP A 5 13.88 -28.74 -5.29
N LEU A 6 14.58 -27.81 -4.63
CA LEU A 6 16.04 -27.79 -4.59
C LEU A 6 16.55 -28.72 -3.50
N ASP A 7 17.65 -29.41 -3.79
CA ASP A 7 18.39 -30.15 -2.77
C ASP A 7 18.91 -29.21 -1.67
N LYS A 8 19.12 -29.76 -0.47
CA LYS A 8 19.53 -28.97 0.71
C LYS A 8 20.75 -28.10 0.43
N ARG A 9 21.69 -28.62 -0.37
CA ARG A 9 22.94 -27.96 -0.72
C ARG A 9 22.72 -26.75 -1.63
N SER A 10 21.94 -26.88 -2.71
CA SER A 10 21.65 -25.78 -3.62
C SER A 10 20.85 -24.70 -2.92
N ARG A 11 19.96 -25.08 -2.01
CA ARG A 11 19.19 -24.16 -1.16
C ARG A 11 20.08 -23.32 -0.26
N GLU A 12 21.04 -23.93 0.45
CA GLU A 12 21.96 -23.22 1.33
C GLU A 12 22.91 -22.30 0.55
N ILE A 13 23.44 -22.78 -0.59
CA ILE A 13 24.27 -21.96 -1.49
C ILE A 13 23.48 -20.76 -2.02
N PHE A 14 22.25 -20.99 -2.48
CA PHE A 14 21.40 -19.93 -3.01
C PHE A 14 21.05 -18.90 -1.93
N ARG A 15 20.65 -19.34 -0.73
CA ARG A 15 20.39 -18.45 0.42
C ARG A 15 21.60 -17.57 0.72
N SER A 16 22.79 -18.15 0.85
CA SER A 16 24.01 -17.40 1.15
C SER A 16 24.35 -16.36 0.08
N ILE A 17 24.11 -16.68 -1.20
CA ILE A 17 24.30 -15.73 -2.31
C ILE A 17 23.32 -14.57 -2.21
N VAL A 18 22.03 -14.85 -1.98
CA VAL A 18 21.00 -13.81 -1.89
C VAL A 18 21.23 -12.91 -0.68
N GLU A 19 21.50 -13.47 0.50
CA GLU A 19 21.80 -12.69 1.72
C GLU A 19 23.01 -11.79 1.52
N THR A 20 24.11 -12.33 0.98
CA THR A 20 25.31 -11.52 0.69
C THR A 20 25.02 -10.41 -0.31
N TYR A 21 24.20 -10.69 -1.34
CA TYR A 21 23.82 -9.67 -2.33
C TYR A 21 22.92 -8.58 -1.74
N LEU A 22 21.97 -8.93 -0.87
CA LEU A 22 21.12 -7.95 -0.20
C LEU A 22 21.94 -7.01 0.71
N ASP A 23 23.03 -7.53 1.31
CA ASP A 23 23.91 -6.76 2.18
C ASP A 23 24.92 -5.89 1.41
N THR A 24 25.57 -6.43 0.37
CA THR A 24 26.70 -5.74 -0.30
C THR A 24 26.35 -5.16 -1.66
N GLY A 25 25.32 -5.68 -2.33
CA GLY A 25 25.00 -5.31 -3.71
C GLY A 25 25.96 -5.82 -4.77
N GLU A 26 27.02 -6.54 -4.40
CA GLU A 26 28.07 -6.97 -5.31
C GLU A 26 27.85 -8.40 -5.84
N PRO A 27 28.39 -8.75 -7.02
CA PRO A 27 28.39 -10.12 -7.51
C PRO A 27 29.11 -11.08 -6.55
N VAL A 28 28.45 -12.19 -6.21
CA VAL A 28 28.96 -13.13 -5.21
C VAL A 28 29.77 -14.24 -5.88
N GLY A 29 31.03 -14.37 -5.48
CA GLY A 29 31.95 -15.39 -6.00
C GLY A 29 31.89 -16.71 -5.23
N SER A 30 31.99 -17.84 -5.95
CA SER A 30 32.09 -19.20 -5.39
C SER A 30 33.06 -19.40 -4.21
N ARG A 31 34.18 -18.67 -4.17
CA ARG A 31 35.15 -18.73 -3.05
C ARG A 31 34.61 -18.09 -1.77
N ASN A 32 33.85 -17.00 -1.89
CA ASN A 32 33.27 -16.29 -0.76
C ASN A 32 32.16 -17.15 -0.14
N VAL A 33 31.30 -17.71 -0.99
CA VAL A 33 30.22 -18.64 -0.58
C VAL A 33 30.79 -19.87 0.12
N ALA A 34 31.82 -20.50 -0.44
CA ALA A 34 32.46 -21.68 0.16
C ALA A 34 33.06 -21.40 1.54
N ARG A 35 33.57 -20.17 1.78
CA ARG A 35 34.13 -19.77 3.07
C ARG A 35 33.04 -19.48 4.11
N GLY A 36 31.91 -18.90 3.70
CA GLY A 36 30.82 -18.50 4.59
C GLY A 36 29.94 -19.66 5.07
N LEU A 37 29.74 -20.70 4.25
CA LEU A 37 28.77 -21.76 4.53
C LEU A 37 29.18 -22.76 5.63
N GLY A 38 30.44 -22.74 6.12
CA GLY A 38 30.93 -23.72 7.10
C GLY A 38 30.92 -25.19 6.64
N MET A 39 30.42 -25.48 5.44
CA MET A 39 30.40 -26.79 4.82
C MET A 39 31.76 -27.13 4.18
N SER A 40 32.10 -28.41 4.12
CA SER A 40 33.31 -28.94 3.46
C SER A 40 33.23 -28.92 1.92
N LEU A 41 32.70 -27.84 1.33
CA LEU A 41 32.52 -27.71 -0.11
C LEU A 41 33.71 -26.97 -0.74
N SER A 42 34.28 -27.56 -1.78
CA SER A 42 35.33 -26.89 -2.57
C SER A 42 34.73 -25.74 -3.40
N PRO A 43 35.49 -24.67 -3.69
CA PRO A 43 35.04 -23.61 -4.59
C PRO A 43 34.61 -24.12 -5.98
N ALA A 44 35.22 -25.20 -6.48
CA ALA A 44 34.82 -25.82 -7.75
C ALA A 44 33.43 -26.45 -7.65
N SER A 45 33.15 -27.15 -6.54
CA SER A 45 31.84 -27.75 -6.27
C SER A 45 30.75 -26.67 -6.16
N VAL A 46 31.05 -25.52 -5.52
CA VAL A 46 30.12 -24.38 -5.44
C VAL A 46 29.86 -23.77 -6.83
N ARG A 47 30.88 -23.62 -7.68
CA ARG A 47 30.70 -23.11 -9.07
C ARG A 47 29.72 -23.96 -9.88
N ASN A 48 29.80 -25.29 -9.77
CA ASN A 48 28.87 -26.17 -10.49
C ASN A 48 27.43 -25.91 -10.07
N VAL A 49 27.17 -25.85 -8.75
CA VAL A 49 25.83 -25.55 -8.24
C VAL A 49 25.36 -24.15 -8.66
N MET A 50 26.24 -23.15 -8.65
CA MET A 50 25.92 -21.81 -9.14
C MET A 50 25.56 -21.79 -10.63
N ALA A 51 26.18 -22.66 -11.44
CA ALA A 51 25.84 -22.82 -12.85
C ALA A 51 24.47 -23.50 -13.03
N ASP A 52 24.16 -24.50 -12.21
CA ASP A 52 22.84 -25.15 -12.20
C ASP A 52 21.74 -24.14 -11.81
N LEU A 53 21.97 -23.33 -10.78
CA LEU A 53 21.06 -22.26 -10.34
C LEU A 53 20.88 -21.15 -11.40
N GLU A 54 21.92 -20.86 -12.18
CA GLU A 54 21.81 -19.96 -13.34
C GLU A 54 20.99 -20.60 -14.46
N HIS A 55 21.17 -21.89 -14.74
CA HIS A 55 20.38 -22.59 -15.76
C HIS A 55 18.89 -22.64 -15.40
N LEU A 56 18.58 -22.69 -14.10
CA LEU A 56 17.23 -22.55 -13.56
C LEU A 56 16.68 -21.12 -13.60
N GLY A 57 17.48 -20.14 -14.04
CA GLY A 57 17.09 -18.72 -14.13
C GLY A 57 17.04 -18.00 -12.80
N LEU A 58 17.55 -18.59 -11.70
CA LEU A 58 17.55 -17.99 -10.37
C LEU A 58 18.75 -17.05 -10.15
N LEU A 59 19.84 -17.30 -10.85
CA LEU A 59 21.05 -16.47 -10.84
C LEU A 59 21.39 -16.03 -12.27
N TYR A 60 22.12 -14.94 -12.39
CA TYR A 60 22.77 -14.54 -13.64
C TYR A 60 24.19 -14.06 -13.34
N SER A 61 24.99 -13.87 -14.39
CA SER A 61 26.29 -13.21 -14.25
C SER A 61 26.40 -11.97 -15.11
N PRO A 62 26.86 -10.84 -14.54
CA PRO A 62 27.11 -9.64 -15.33
C PRO A 62 28.32 -9.82 -16.26
N HIS A 63 29.32 -10.60 -15.84
CA HIS A 63 30.49 -10.97 -16.65
C HIS A 63 31.00 -12.36 -16.24
N THR A 64 31.50 -13.14 -17.19
CA THR A 64 31.95 -14.54 -17.02
C THR A 64 32.88 -14.81 -15.82
N SER A 65 33.61 -13.81 -15.32
CA SER A 65 34.51 -13.94 -14.16
C SER A 65 34.07 -13.21 -12.88
N ALA A 66 33.00 -12.42 -12.90
CA ALA A 66 32.66 -11.48 -11.83
C ALA A 66 31.95 -12.12 -10.63
N GLY A 67 31.37 -13.31 -10.79
CA GLY A 67 30.48 -13.93 -9.78
C GLY A 67 29.05 -14.01 -10.28
N ARG A 68 28.11 -14.27 -9.37
CA ARG A 68 26.67 -14.37 -9.68
C ARG A 68 25.85 -13.40 -8.85
N LEU A 69 24.74 -12.95 -9.44
CA LEU A 69 23.72 -12.12 -8.83
C LEU A 69 22.38 -12.84 -8.92
N PRO A 70 21.46 -12.66 -7.95
CA PRO A 70 20.11 -13.18 -8.09
C PRO A 70 19.34 -12.42 -9.15
N THR A 71 18.53 -13.14 -9.93
CA THR A 71 17.52 -12.54 -10.80
C THR A 71 16.31 -12.11 -9.97
N GLU A 72 15.39 -11.34 -10.56
CA GLU A 72 14.11 -11.03 -9.89
C GLU A 72 13.34 -12.31 -9.53
N THR A 73 13.33 -13.30 -10.43
CA THR A 73 12.74 -14.63 -10.15
C THR A 73 13.47 -15.35 -9.02
N GLY A 74 14.80 -15.21 -8.93
CA GLY A 74 15.59 -15.71 -7.81
C GLY A 74 15.23 -15.04 -6.49
N LEU A 75 15.14 -13.71 -6.47
CA LEU A 75 14.70 -12.97 -5.28
C LEU A 75 13.30 -13.38 -4.85
N ARG A 76 12.36 -13.54 -5.79
CA ARG A 76 11.02 -14.05 -5.51
C ARG A 76 11.05 -15.42 -4.86
N PHE A 77 11.78 -16.34 -5.48
CA PHE A 77 11.96 -17.69 -4.98
C PHE A 77 12.52 -17.70 -3.55
N PHE A 78 13.53 -16.86 -3.26
CA PHE A 78 14.08 -16.71 -1.91
C PHE A 78 13.06 -16.19 -0.89
N ILE A 79 12.31 -15.15 -1.26
CA ILE A 79 11.32 -14.48 -0.41
C ILE A 79 10.15 -15.41 -0.06
N ASP A 80 9.67 -16.19 -1.03
CA ASP A 80 8.57 -17.13 -0.81
C ASP A 80 8.91 -18.17 0.28
N ALA A 81 10.19 -18.53 0.43
CA ALA A 81 10.63 -19.41 1.52
C ALA A 81 10.94 -18.69 2.83
N LEU A 82 11.23 -17.38 2.82
CA LEU A 82 11.32 -16.58 4.04
C LEU A 82 9.95 -16.45 4.73
N LEU A 83 8.88 -16.37 3.93
CA LEU A 83 7.50 -16.35 4.43
C LEU A 83 7.14 -17.62 5.23
N GLU A 84 7.87 -18.73 5.06
CA GLU A 84 7.70 -19.95 5.84
C GLU A 84 8.49 -19.95 7.17
N VAL A 85 9.40 -18.99 7.41
CA VAL A 85 10.40 -19.07 8.52
C VAL A 85 10.58 -17.79 9.36
N GLY A 86 9.96 -16.65 9.05
CA GLY A 86 10.25 -15.39 9.77
C GLY A 86 9.45 -15.14 11.05
N ASP A 87 10.10 -15.19 12.23
CA ASP A 87 9.59 -14.63 13.49
C ASP A 87 10.36 -13.35 13.86
N LEU A 88 9.65 -12.26 14.18
CA LEU A 88 10.27 -11.05 14.75
C LEU A 88 10.92 -11.36 16.10
N SER A 89 12.05 -10.71 16.40
CA SER A 89 12.65 -10.76 17.74
C SER A 89 11.70 -10.18 18.80
N GLN A 90 11.82 -10.63 20.05
CA GLN A 90 10.97 -10.16 21.14
C GLN A 90 11.12 -8.65 21.37
N GLU A 91 12.34 -8.11 21.27
CA GLU A 91 12.61 -6.68 21.40
C GLU A 91 11.92 -5.85 20.30
N GLU A 92 11.93 -6.33 19.06
CA GLU A 92 11.24 -5.65 17.95
C GLU A 92 9.73 -5.65 18.17
N ARG A 93 9.15 -6.77 18.62
CA ARG A 93 7.70 -6.84 18.96
C ARG A 93 7.34 -5.86 20.07
N GLU A 94 8.15 -5.78 21.11
CA GLU A 94 7.93 -4.87 22.24
C GLU A 94 8.04 -3.40 21.82
N ARG A 95 9.03 -3.03 20.99
CA ARG A 95 9.13 -1.68 20.43
C ARG A 95 7.91 -1.31 19.58
N ILE A 96 7.45 -2.25 18.74
CA ILE A 96 6.27 -2.02 17.90
C ILE A 96 5.02 -1.84 18.78
N ASP A 97 4.84 -2.70 19.78
CA ASP A 97 3.69 -2.67 20.67
C ASP A 97 3.63 -1.37 21.51
N VAL A 98 4.76 -0.92 22.06
CA VAL A 98 4.84 0.33 22.85
C VAL A 98 4.51 1.55 22.00
N GLN A 99 5.11 1.69 20.82
CA GLN A 99 4.92 2.86 19.97
C GLN A 99 3.47 2.94 19.46
N VAL A 100 2.93 1.82 18.97
CA VAL A 100 1.58 1.80 18.39
C VAL A 100 0.50 1.94 19.47
N ARG A 101 0.67 1.36 20.67
CA ARG A 101 -0.28 1.52 21.79
C ARG A 101 -0.25 2.90 22.43
N ALA A 102 0.91 3.57 22.48
CA ALA A 102 1.00 4.95 22.95
C ALA A 102 0.08 5.88 22.13
N SER A 103 -0.06 5.61 20.84
CA SER A 103 -0.89 6.36 19.90
C SER A 103 -2.41 6.18 20.10
N SER A 104 -2.84 5.11 20.76
CA SER A 104 -4.27 4.86 21.08
C SER A 104 -4.77 5.52 22.36
N HIS A 105 -3.89 5.88 23.30
CA HIS A 105 -4.30 6.47 24.58
C HIS A 105 -4.73 7.94 24.49
N ALA A 106 -4.49 8.60 23.35
CA ALA A 106 -4.73 10.02 23.17
C ALA A 106 -5.92 10.33 22.24
N LYS A 107 -7.14 9.81 22.46
CA LYS A 107 -8.36 10.17 21.67
C LYS A 107 -8.13 10.25 20.14
N GLY A 108 -7.20 9.47 19.61
CA GLY A 108 -6.67 9.68 18.26
C GLY A 108 -7.61 9.10 17.22
N THR A 109 -7.95 9.89 16.21
CA THR A 109 -8.66 9.45 15.01
C THR A 109 -7.92 8.29 14.35
N MET A 110 -8.61 7.38 13.65
CA MET A 110 -8.04 6.29 12.83
C MET A 110 -6.76 6.70 12.09
N GLU A 111 -6.81 7.86 11.45
CA GLU A 111 -5.72 8.46 10.68
C GLU A 111 -4.43 8.67 11.49
N HIS A 112 -4.53 8.98 12.79
CA HIS A 112 -3.38 9.15 13.68
C HIS A 112 -2.67 7.82 13.95
N VAL A 113 -3.42 6.75 14.20
CA VAL A 113 -2.86 5.41 14.40
C VAL A 113 -2.15 4.93 13.13
N LEU A 114 -2.77 5.14 11.97
CA LEU A 114 -2.21 4.81 10.67
C LEU A 114 -0.94 5.63 10.36
N THR A 115 -0.95 6.92 10.71
CA THR A 115 0.22 7.79 10.55
C THR A 115 1.40 7.30 11.40
N GLU A 116 1.18 6.99 12.67
CA GLU A 116 2.23 6.47 13.55
C GLU A 116 2.75 5.11 13.10
N ALA A 117 1.88 4.21 12.65
CA ALA A 117 2.27 2.93 12.08
C ALA A 117 3.17 3.11 10.84
N SER A 118 2.82 4.04 9.95
CA SER A 118 3.62 4.35 8.76
C SER A 118 5.00 4.93 9.12
N GLN A 119 5.07 5.77 10.15
CA GLN A 119 6.31 6.39 10.60
C GLN A 119 7.24 5.39 11.29
N LEU A 120 6.67 4.49 12.11
CA LEU A 120 7.39 3.38 12.71
C LEU A 120 7.96 2.44 11.64
N LEU A 121 7.15 2.05 10.65
CA LEU A 121 7.60 1.18 9.58
C LEU A 121 8.74 1.80 8.80
N SER A 122 8.65 3.10 8.51
CA SER A 122 9.71 3.82 7.82
C SER A 122 11.01 3.84 8.63
N GLY A 123 10.93 4.18 9.92
CA GLY A 123 12.11 4.27 10.78
C GLY A 123 12.80 2.92 11.02
N LEU A 124 12.05 1.82 11.04
CA LEU A 124 12.62 0.49 11.25
C LEU A 124 13.11 -0.16 9.96
N SER A 125 12.50 0.10 8.81
CA SER A 125 12.82 -0.59 7.54
C SER A 125 13.90 0.09 6.70
N SER A 126 14.34 1.30 7.08
CA SER A 126 15.14 2.19 6.22
C SER A 126 14.47 2.48 4.87
N GLY A 127 13.16 2.27 4.75
CA GLY A 127 12.34 2.60 3.59
C GLY A 127 11.29 3.66 3.92
N ALA A 128 10.44 3.98 2.95
CA ALA A 128 9.25 4.81 3.18
C ALA A 128 8.08 3.92 3.62
N GLY A 129 7.44 4.28 4.73
CA GLY A 129 6.21 3.64 5.17
C GLY A 129 5.02 4.17 4.37
N VAL A 130 4.15 3.27 3.93
CA VAL A 130 2.97 3.58 3.12
C VAL A 130 1.74 2.97 3.76
N VAL A 131 0.67 3.72 3.82
CA VAL A 131 -0.62 3.23 4.30
C VAL A 131 -1.70 3.71 3.36
N LEU A 132 -2.53 2.77 2.92
CA LEU A 132 -3.74 3.05 2.20
C LEU A 132 -4.91 2.61 3.06
N THR A 133 -5.81 3.54 3.36
CA THR A 133 -7.08 3.23 4.00
C THR A 133 -8.19 3.59 3.05
N HIS A 134 -9.15 2.70 2.86
CA HIS A 134 -10.40 3.06 2.23
C HIS A 134 -11.24 3.78 3.29
N LYS A 135 -11.70 5.00 3.03
CA LYS A 135 -12.81 5.61 3.77
C LYS A 135 -14.09 4.86 3.39
N GLN A 136 -14.24 3.64 3.86
CA GLN A 136 -15.45 2.85 3.63
C GLN A 136 -16.58 3.23 4.59
N ASP A 137 -16.29 3.93 5.68
CA ASP A 137 -17.27 4.24 6.72
C ASP A 137 -17.44 5.74 6.96
N PHE A 138 -17.41 6.56 5.91
CA PHE A 138 -17.93 7.93 6.03
C PHE A 138 -19.47 7.87 6.13
N ARG A 139 -19.95 7.58 7.34
CA ARG A 139 -21.36 7.64 7.71
C ARG A 139 -21.72 9.10 7.82
N LEU A 140 -22.59 9.51 6.92
CA LEU A 140 -23.00 10.90 6.85
C LEU A 140 -23.93 11.22 8.00
N ARG A 141 -23.59 12.28 8.72
CA ARG A 141 -24.49 12.94 9.67
C ARG A 141 -25.31 14.01 8.98
N GLN A 142 -24.67 14.79 8.10
CA GLN A 142 -25.32 15.93 7.44
C GLN A 142 -24.62 16.27 6.12
N ILE A 143 -25.38 16.77 5.14
CA ILE A 143 -24.87 17.45 3.93
C ILE A 143 -25.51 18.83 3.82
N GLU A 144 -24.72 19.83 3.45
CA GLU A 144 -25.20 21.18 3.16
C GLU A 144 -24.61 21.68 1.83
N PHE A 145 -25.40 22.42 1.06
CA PHE A 145 -24.97 23.03 -0.19
C PHE A 145 -24.92 24.55 -0.06
N ILE A 146 -23.76 25.14 -0.29
CA ILE A 146 -23.54 26.58 -0.23
C ILE A 146 -23.15 27.06 -1.62
N ARG A 147 -23.95 27.95 -2.21
CA ARG A 147 -23.60 28.54 -3.51
C ARG A 147 -22.39 29.46 -3.33
N ILE A 148 -21.34 29.19 -4.11
CA ILE A 148 -20.12 30.01 -4.14
C ILE A 148 -20.05 30.87 -5.41
N GLU A 149 -20.60 30.38 -6.53
CA GLU A 149 -20.65 31.07 -7.82
C GLU A 149 -21.98 30.77 -8.55
N PRO A 150 -22.35 31.51 -9.61
CA PRO A 150 -23.59 31.24 -10.37
C PRO A 150 -23.69 29.81 -10.89
N LEU A 151 -22.56 29.19 -11.24
CA LEU A 151 -22.48 27.83 -11.77
C LEU A 151 -21.74 26.85 -10.84
N LYS A 152 -21.47 27.23 -9.57
CA LYS A 152 -20.78 26.34 -8.61
C LYS A 152 -21.36 26.42 -7.20
N ALA A 153 -21.41 25.29 -6.52
CA ALA A 153 -21.68 25.19 -5.09
C ALA A 153 -20.61 24.37 -4.36
N LEU A 154 -20.44 24.69 -3.08
CA LEU A 154 -19.70 23.91 -2.11
C LEU A 154 -20.67 22.96 -1.40
N ALA A 155 -20.47 21.66 -1.55
CA ALA A 155 -21.10 20.62 -0.75
C ALA A 155 -20.23 20.36 0.49
N VAL A 156 -20.77 20.66 1.67
CA VAL A 156 -20.15 20.39 2.97
C VAL A 156 -20.77 19.12 3.53
N LEU A 157 -19.97 18.07 3.68
CA LEU A 157 -20.40 16.80 4.24
C LEU A 157 -19.83 16.65 5.66
N VAL A 158 -20.68 16.31 6.61
CA VAL A 158 -20.31 16.10 8.01
C VAL A 158 -20.53 14.63 8.34
N GLY A 159 -19.49 13.96 8.80
CA GLY A 159 -19.52 12.57 9.26
C GLY A 159 -20.06 12.43 10.69
N GLU A 160 -20.54 11.23 11.04
CA GLU A 160 -20.92 10.89 12.43
C GLU A 160 -19.72 10.96 13.40
N ASP A 161 -18.51 10.72 12.90
CA ASP A 161 -17.25 10.84 13.63
C ASP A 161 -16.77 12.29 13.80
N GLY A 162 -17.53 13.27 13.28
CA GLY A 162 -17.21 14.69 13.33
C GLY A 162 -16.22 15.15 12.26
N SER A 163 -15.84 14.27 11.33
CA SER A 163 -15.06 14.67 10.15
C SER A 163 -15.89 15.56 9.21
N VAL A 164 -15.24 16.50 8.53
CA VAL A 164 -15.90 17.41 7.58
C VAL A 164 -15.17 17.35 6.25
N GLU A 165 -15.91 17.08 5.17
CA GLU A 165 -15.42 17.09 3.80
C GLU A 165 -16.07 18.19 2.98
N ASN A 166 -15.31 18.82 2.10
CA ASN A 166 -15.75 19.94 1.27
C ASN A 166 -15.55 19.56 -0.19
N ARG A 167 -16.61 19.59 -0.99
CA ARG A 167 -16.54 19.32 -2.44
C ARG A 167 -17.15 20.43 -3.25
N ILE A 168 -16.53 20.78 -4.38
CA ILE A 168 -17.09 21.74 -5.32
C ILE A 168 -17.91 20.96 -6.35
N ILE A 169 -19.16 21.38 -6.56
CA ILE A 169 -20.07 20.82 -7.55
C ILE A 169 -20.43 21.89 -8.59
N ASP A 170 -20.52 21.49 -9.84
CA ASP A 170 -21.03 22.35 -10.91
C ASP A 170 -22.56 22.39 -10.88
N LEU A 171 -23.11 23.58 -11.04
CA LEU A 171 -24.54 23.83 -11.05
C LEU A 171 -25.05 24.12 -12.47
N PRO A 172 -26.25 23.64 -12.83
CA PRO A 172 -26.94 24.09 -14.03
C PRO A 172 -27.14 25.61 -14.03
N ALA A 173 -27.13 26.21 -15.23
CA ALA A 173 -27.58 27.59 -15.42
C ALA A 173 -29.04 27.73 -14.94
N ASP A 174 -29.36 28.89 -14.37
CA ASP A 174 -30.70 29.28 -13.88
C ASP A 174 -31.25 28.48 -12.68
N LEU A 175 -30.38 27.78 -11.94
CA LEU A 175 -30.80 27.05 -10.74
C LEU A 175 -31.12 28.02 -9.58
N PRO A 176 -32.34 28.02 -9.00
CA PRO A 176 -32.66 28.87 -7.87
C PRO A 176 -32.00 28.35 -6.58
N GLN A 177 -31.77 29.24 -5.60
CA GLN A 177 -31.20 28.86 -4.31
C GLN A 177 -32.11 27.91 -3.53
N SER A 178 -33.43 28.00 -3.70
CA SER A 178 -34.41 27.09 -3.08
C SER A 178 -34.17 25.63 -3.46
N ALA A 179 -33.75 25.35 -4.71
CA ALA A 179 -33.49 23.99 -5.16
C ALA A 179 -32.27 23.36 -4.46
N LEU A 180 -31.26 24.16 -4.09
CA LEU A 180 -30.10 23.67 -3.30
C LEU A 180 -30.53 23.29 -1.88
N ILE A 181 -31.39 24.09 -1.26
CA ILE A 181 -31.94 23.82 0.07
C ILE A 181 -32.80 22.56 0.04
N GLU A 182 -33.66 22.44 -0.98
CA GLU A 182 -34.51 21.27 -1.18
C GLU A 182 -33.68 19.99 -1.40
N ALA A 183 -32.64 20.05 -2.24
CA ALA A 183 -31.71 18.94 -2.46
C ALA A 183 -31.00 18.53 -1.16
N GLY A 184 -30.54 19.51 -0.37
CA GLY A 184 -29.92 19.26 0.93
C GLY A 184 -30.88 18.58 1.89
N ASN A 185 -32.11 19.07 2.02
CA ASN A 185 -33.13 18.48 2.89
C ASN A 185 -33.49 17.06 2.47
N TYR A 186 -33.66 16.83 1.16
CA TYR A 186 -33.96 15.52 0.62
C TYR A 186 -32.85 14.52 0.89
N LEU A 187 -31.59 14.88 0.65
CA LEU A 187 -30.45 14.02 0.95
C LEU A 187 -30.32 13.75 2.45
N ASN A 188 -30.44 14.77 3.30
CA ASN A 188 -30.38 14.60 4.75
C ASN A 188 -31.47 13.66 5.28
N ALA A 189 -32.65 13.63 4.66
CA ALA A 189 -33.71 12.67 5.02
C ALA A 189 -33.33 11.21 4.68
N GLN A 190 -32.52 10.99 3.64
CA GLN A 190 -32.07 9.66 3.22
C GLN A 190 -30.78 9.20 3.93
N ILE A 191 -30.05 10.11 4.56
CA ILE A 191 -28.70 9.91 5.08
C ILE A 191 -28.65 9.21 6.45
N GLN A 192 -29.73 9.24 7.24
CA GLN A 192 -29.69 8.83 8.65
C GLN A 192 -29.02 7.46 8.90
N GLY A 193 -27.79 7.49 9.43
CA GLY A 193 -27.00 6.31 9.78
C GLY A 193 -26.46 5.50 8.60
N ARG A 194 -26.50 6.06 7.38
CA ARG A 194 -26.12 5.38 6.13
C ARG A 194 -24.78 5.87 5.61
N THR A 195 -24.06 4.99 4.93
CA THR A 195 -22.87 5.40 4.17
C THR A 195 -23.28 6.12 2.89
N LEU A 196 -22.37 6.90 2.31
CA LEU A 196 -22.55 7.49 0.98
C LEU A 196 -22.95 6.44 -0.06
N SER A 197 -22.35 5.25 0.00
CA SER A 197 -22.63 4.12 -0.88
C SER A 197 -24.05 3.58 -0.73
N ASP A 198 -24.56 3.51 0.50
CA ASP A 198 -25.94 3.08 0.78
C ASP A 198 -26.96 4.11 0.30
N VAL A 199 -26.68 5.39 0.55
CA VAL A 199 -27.54 6.51 0.09
C VAL A 199 -27.63 6.48 -1.43
N ARG A 200 -26.51 6.29 -2.14
CA ARG A 200 -26.50 6.16 -3.60
C ARG A 200 -27.38 4.99 -4.07
N ARG A 201 -27.19 3.80 -3.49
CA ARG A 201 -27.95 2.60 -3.90
C ARG A 201 -29.45 2.77 -3.69
N GLU A 202 -29.83 3.41 -2.59
CA GLU A 202 -31.24 3.69 -2.31
C GLU A 202 -31.79 4.76 -3.26
N LEU A 203 -31.02 5.80 -3.59
CA LEU A 203 -31.43 6.82 -4.56
C LEU A 203 -31.60 6.25 -5.97
N GLU A 204 -30.70 5.35 -6.40
CA GLU A 204 -30.84 4.62 -7.67
C GLU A 204 -32.11 3.75 -7.67
N ARG A 205 -32.38 3.03 -6.57
CA ARG A 205 -33.59 2.21 -6.39
C ARG A 205 -34.87 3.04 -6.38
N LEU A 206 -34.88 4.18 -5.68
CA LEU A 206 -36.01 5.09 -5.60
C LEU A 206 -36.29 5.75 -6.96
N ARG A 207 -35.25 6.04 -7.74
CA ARG A 207 -35.38 6.56 -9.11
C ARG A 207 -36.04 5.56 -10.04
N GLU A 208 -35.70 4.28 -9.91
CA GLU A 208 -36.35 3.20 -10.67
C GLU A 208 -37.81 2.97 -10.24
N ALA A 209 -38.12 3.24 -8.97
CA ALA A 209 -39.44 2.99 -8.39
C ALA A 209 -40.43 4.16 -8.52
N ASN A 210 -39.97 5.42 -8.52
CA ASN A 210 -40.82 6.63 -8.46
C ASN A 210 -40.21 7.79 -9.26
N GLN A 211 -40.87 8.19 -10.35
CA GLN A 211 -40.47 9.33 -11.19
C GLN A 211 -41.07 10.69 -10.79
N ALA A 212 -41.74 10.81 -9.63
CA ALA A 212 -42.76 11.85 -9.46
C ALA A 212 -42.61 12.87 -8.31
N GLU A 213 -41.58 12.80 -7.45
CA GLU A 213 -41.59 13.60 -6.20
C GLU A 213 -40.56 14.73 -6.10
N LEU A 214 -39.58 14.80 -7.00
CA LEU A 214 -38.59 15.89 -7.04
C LEU A 214 -38.73 16.70 -8.33
N ASP A 215 -38.60 18.03 -8.19
CA ASP A 215 -38.51 18.92 -9.34
C ASP A 215 -37.27 18.56 -10.19
N SER A 216 -37.40 18.64 -11.52
CA SER A 216 -36.35 18.22 -12.47
C SER A 216 -35.00 18.94 -12.26
N LEU A 217 -35.01 20.14 -11.67
CA LEU A 217 -33.82 20.90 -11.31
C LEU A 217 -33.16 20.35 -10.05
N THR A 218 -33.94 20.01 -9.02
CA THR A 218 -33.46 19.41 -7.78
C THR A 218 -32.86 18.03 -8.04
N GLN A 219 -33.49 17.24 -8.93
CA GLN A 219 -32.93 15.96 -9.37
C GLN A 219 -31.54 16.12 -10.02
N LYS A 220 -31.34 17.15 -10.87
CA LYS A 220 -30.03 17.41 -11.50
C LYS A 220 -28.94 17.77 -10.48
N ILE A 221 -29.29 18.43 -9.36
CA ILE A 221 -28.32 18.72 -8.29
C ILE A 221 -27.93 17.45 -7.56
N VAL A 222 -28.91 16.61 -7.23
CA VAL A 222 -28.67 15.32 -6.59
C VAL A 222 -27.81 14.45 -7.52
N GLU A 223 -28.11 14.43 -8.81
CA GLU A 223 -27.32 13.72 -9.82
C GLU A 223 -25.93 14.32 -10.00
N ALA A 224 -25.77 15.65 -10.05
CA ALA A 224 -24.46 16.29 -10.15
C ALA A 224 -23.62 16.05 -8.90
N GLY A 225 -24.22 16.10 -7.70
CA GLY A 225 -23.57 15.71 -6.45
C GLY A 225 -23.13 14.26 -6.49
N LEU A 226 -24.05 13.33 -6.78
CA LEU A 226 -23.77 11.90 -6.93
C LEU A 226 -22.74 11.59 -8.03
N ALA A 227 -22.73 12.36 -9.12
CA ALA A 227 -21.81 12.18 -10.24
C ALA A 227 -20.43 12.73 -9.94
N VAL A 228 -20.30 13.82 -9.19
CA VAL A 228 -19.01 14.25 -8.60
C VAL A 228 -18.52 13.19 -7.60
N TRP A 229 -19.44 12.52 -6.90
CA TRP A 229 -19.11 11.41 -6.00
C TRP A 229 -18.84 10.08 -6.73
N ALA A 230 -19.33 9.89 -7.96
CA ALA A 230 -19.18 8.67 -8.78
C ALA A 230 -18.10 8.79 -9.87
N GLY A 231 -17.78 10.00 -10.29
CA GLY A 231 -16.85 10.36 -11.38
C GLY A 231 -15.39 10.45 -10.93
N GLU A 232 -15.13 10.34 -9.63
CA GLU A 232 -13.81 10.02 -9.07
C GLU A 232 -13.84 8.59 -8.56
N GLY A 233 -13.93 7.63 -9.50
CA GLY A 233 -13.66 6.23 -9.20
C GLY A 233 -12.25 6.11 -8.62
N GLY A 234 -12.15 5.99 -7.30
CA GLY A 234 -10.91 5.72 -6.56
C GLY A 234 -10.56 6.66 -5.40
N GLU A 235 -11.33 7.71 -5.10
CA GLU A 235 -10.92 8.76 -4.14
C GLU A 235 -11.58 8.72 -2.75
N ASN A 236 -12.03 7.55 -2.29
CA ASN A 236 -12.21 7.35 -0.85
C ASN A 236 -10.92 6.88 -0.18
N ASP A 237 -9.84 6.70 -0.94
CA ASP A 237 -8.63 6.10 -0.40
C ASP A 237 -7.67 7.18 0.08
N THR A 238 -7.48 7.24 1.40
CA THR A 238 -6.46 8.09 1.99
C THR A 238 -5.13 7.36 1.94
N LEU A 239 -4.23 7.83 1.07
CA LEU A 239 -2.84 7.39 1.02
C LEU A 239 -1.97 8.27 1.94
N ILE A 240 -1.36 7.64 2.93
CA ILE A 240 -0.39 8.25 3.84
C ILE A 240 0.99 7.68 3.52
N VAL A 241 1.93 8.56 3.18
CA VAL A 241 3.35 8.20 2.96
C VAL A 241 4.22 8.91 3.99
N ARG A 242 5.13 8.18 4.65
CA ARG A 242 6.08 8.70 5.65
C ARG A 242 7.50 8.22 5.40
N GLY A 243 8.47 9.09 5.72
CA GLY A 243 9.90 8.86 5.60
C GLY A 243 10.40 8.60 4.17
N GLN A 244 9.85 9.37 3.22
CA GLN A 244 10.36 9.46 1.85
C GLN A 244 11.86 9.80 1.79
N SER A 245 12.38 10.50 2.81
CA SER A 245 13.80 10.80 2.96
C SER A 245 14.69 9.57 3.08
N ASN A 246 14.17 8.46 3.63
CA ASN A 246 14.95 7.23 3.80
C ASN A 246 15.28 6.57 2.45
N LEU A 247 14.46 6.84 1.44
CA LEU A 247 14.70 6.42 0.06
C LEU A 247 15.92 7.10 -0.58
N LEU A 248 16.48 8.13 0.08
CA LEU A 248 17.59 8.94 -0.41
C LEU A 248 18.93 8.63 0.25
N THR A 249 19.00 7.67 1.17
CA THR A 249 20.14 7.54 2.09
C THR A 249 21.30 6.69 1.53
N ASP A 250 21.05 5.87 0.51
CA ASP A 250 22.03 4.98 -0.14
C ASP A 250 22.32 5.36 -1.61
N VAL A 251 22.25 6.65 -1.92
CA VAL A 251 22.26 7.18 -3.29
C VAL A 251 23.68 7.63 -3.68
N ASP A 252 24.39 6.83 -4.48
CA ASP A 252 25.72 7.19 -5.00
C ASP A 252 25.61 7.85 -6.38
N VAL A 253 26.11 9.09 -6.44
CA VAL A 253 26.32 10.04 -7.55
C VAL A 253 25.67 9.75 -8.94
N ALA A 254 24.75 10.65 -9.31
CA ALA A 254 24.23 10.99 -10.64
C ALA A 254 23.21 10.05 -11.32
N GLU A 255 23.48 8.75 -11.46
CA GLU A 255 22.51 7.79 -12.08
C GLU A 255 21.25 7.59 -11.21
N ASP A 256 21.40 7.95 -9.96
CA ASP A 256 20.55 7.63 -8.84
C ASP A 256 19.58 8.80 -8.53
N LEU A 257 19.89 10.02 -9.01
CA LEU A 257 18.99 11.18 -8.99
C LEU A 257 17.80 11.02 -9.95
N GLU A 258 18.02 10.41 -11.11
CA GLU A 258 16.95 10.14 -12.07
C GLU A 258 15.98 9.09 -11.54
N ARG A 259 16.50 8.02 -10.90
CA ARG A 259 15.67 7.02 -10.19
C ARG A 259 14.88 7.63 -9.04
N VAL A 260 15.52 8.50 -8.25
CA VAL A 260 14.84 9.24 -7.17
C VAL A 260 13.72 10.12 -7.73
N ARG A 261 13.96 10.84 -8.82
CA ARG A 261 12.94 11.67 -9.47
C ARG A 261 11.77 10.81 -9.95
N LEU A 262 12.05 9.70 -10.64
CA LEU A 262 11.03 8.76 -11.10
C LEU A 262 10.23 8.17 -9.92
N LEU A 263 10.90 7.83 -8.82
CA LEU A 263 10.23 7.36 -7.61
C LEU A 263 9.31 8.42 -6.98
N PHE A 264 9.74 9.69 -6.95
CA PHE A 264 8.88 10.78 -6.49
C PHE A 264 7.69 11.01 -7.44
N ASP A 265 7.91 10.97 -8.74
CA ASP A 265 6.84 11.05 -9.75
C ASP A 265 5.83 9.90 -9.58
N ASP A 266 6.31 8.68 -9.34
CA ASP A 266 5.49 7.48 -9.08
C ASP A 266 4.69 7.64 -7.76
N LEU A 267 5.30 8.21 -6.70
CA LEU A 267 4.65 8.45 -5.41
C LEU A 267 3.63 9.60 -5.47
N GLU A 268 3.87 10.62 -6.31
CA GLU A 268 2.91 11.69 -6.55
C GLU A 268 1.69 11.21 -7.35
N ASN A 269 1.86 10.18 -8.19
CA ASN A 269 0.78 9.56 -8.93
C ASN A 269 -0.04 8.59 -8.06
N LYS A 270 -0.80 9.17 -7.12
CA LYS A 270 -1.65 8.47 -6.13
C LYS A 270 -2.52 7.38 -6.75
N ARG A 271 -3.05 7.59 -7.96
CA ARG A 271 -3.99 6.67 -8.62
C ARG A 271 -3.36 5.31 -8.91
N ASP A 272 -2.13 5.30 -9.38
CA ASP A 272 -1.46 4.07 -9.77
C ASP A 272 -1.02 3.28 -8.53
N LEU A 273 -0.57 3.96 -7.48
CA LEU A 273 -0.27 3.32 -6.20
C LEU A 273 -1.53 2.75 -5.54
N ILE A 274 -2.65 3.47 -5.57
CA ILE A 274 -3.96 2.99 -5.11
C ILE A 274 -4.35 1.71 -5.85
N GLN A 275 -4.23 1.67 -7.18
CA GLN A 275 -4.55 0.46 -7.96
C GLN A 275 -3.68 -0.73 -7.57
N LEU A 276 -2.37 -0.52 -7.37
CA LEU A 276 -1.45 -1.57 -6.95
C LEU A 276 -1.78 -2.09 -5.55
N LEU A 277 -2.11 -1.19 -4.63
CA LEU A 277 -2.55 -1.51 -3.28
C LEU A 277 -3.94 -2.15 -3.26
N GLY A 278 -4.81 -1.87 -4.24
CA GLY A 278 -6.09 -2.54 -4.44
C GLY A 278 -5.93 -3.99 -4.95
N LEU A 279 -4.87 -4.27 -5.73
CA LEU A 279 -4.49 -5.67 -6.00
C LEU A 279 -4.20 -6.38 -4.68
N ALA A 280 -3.59 -5.65 -3.72
CA ALA A 280 -3.32 -5.90 -2.29
C ALA A 280 -4.42 -6.54 -1.43
N GLU A 281 -5.68 -6.35 -1.83
CA GLU A 281 -6.85 -6.72 -1.03
C GLU A 281 -7.42 -8.11 -1.32
N LYS A 282 -7.17 -8.68 -2.49
CA LYS A 282 -7.73 -9.98 -2.92
C LYS A 282 -7.08 -11.24 -2.31
N GLY A 283 -6.17 -11.11 -1.36
CA GLY A 283 -5.36 -12.23 -0.85
C GLY A 283 -5.11 -12.14 0.65
N ASP A 284 -4.91 -13.28 1.28
CA ASP A 284 -4.56 -13.37 2.70
C ASP A 284 -3.04 -13.22 2.89
N GLY A 285 -2.64 -12.36 3.82
CA GLY A 285 -1.24 -12.19 4.25
C GLY A 285 -0.44 -11.13 3.49
N VAL A 286 0.88 -11.14 3.73
CA VAL A 286 1.82 -10.17 3.16
C VAL A 286 1.98 -10.40 1.66
N ARG A 287 1.95 -9.31 0.89
CA ARG A 287 2.27 -9.29 -0.53
C ARG A 287 3.43 -8.38 -0.84
N ILE A 288 4.19 -8.80 -1.83
CA ILE A 288 5.47 -8.20 -2.14
C ILE A 288 5.52 -8.04 -3.65
N PHE A 289 5.83 -6.84 -4.11
CA PHE A 289 6.03 -6.50 -5.50
C PHE A 289 7.49 -6.09 -5.68
N ILE A 290 8.21 -6.77 -6.57
CA ILE A 290 9.64 -6.52 -6.81
C ILE A 290 9.82 -5.85 -8.18
N GLY A 291 10.39 -4.64 -8.21
CA GLY A 291 10.95 -4.05 -9.43
C GLY A 291 10.00 -4.12 -10.64
N SER A 292 10.44 -4.83 -11.68
CA SER A 292 9.73 -4.89 -12.97
C SER A 292 8.45 -5.75 -12.98
N GLU A 293 8.12 -6.42 -11.87
CA GLU A 293 6.83 -7.12 -11.67
C GLU A 293 5.63 -6.16 -11.77
N ASN A 294 5.87 -4.85 -11.61
CA ASN A 294 4.88 -3.82 -11.91
C ASN A 294 5.50 -2.68 -12.73
N LYS A 295 4.74 -2.17 -13.71
CA LYS A 295 5.07 -0.97 -14.49
C LYS A 295 5.45 0.22 -13.60
N LEU A 296 4.77 0.38 -12.46
CA LEU A 296 4.99 1.45 -11.49
C LEU A 296 6.38 1.47 -10.87
N PHE A 297 7.03 0.32 -10.64
CA PHE A 297 8.32 0.27 -9.95
C PHE A 297 9.47 -0.22 -10.82
N SER A 298 9.16 -0.53 -12.08
CA SER A 298 10.12 -1.01 -13.08
C SER A 298 11.26 -0.01 -13.37
N LEU A 299 10.97 1.29 -13.30
CA LEU A 299 11.93 2.36 -13.63
C LEU A 299 12.63 2.93 -12.39
N SER A 300 12.00 2.84 -11.21
CA SER A 300 12.51 3.37 -9.95
C SER A 300 13.37 2.37 -9.15
N GLY A 301 13.52 1.12 -9.60
CA GLY A 301 14.37 0.12 -8.91
C GLY A 301 13.90 -0.17 -7.48
N SER A 302 12.58 -0.12 -7.28
CA SER A 302 11.94 -0.17 -5.97
C SER A 302 11.12 -1.45 -5.79
N SER A 303 10.89 -1.81 -4.54
CA SER A 303 10.04 -2.91 -4.11
C SER A 303 9.02 -2.40 -3.09
N LEU A 304 7.84 -3.00 -3.12
CA LEU A 304 6.73 -2.68 -2.21
C LEU A 304 6.35 -3.94 -1.43
N VAL A 305 6.38 -3.87 -0.10
CA VAL A 305 5.93 -4.92 0.82
C VAL A 305 4.67 -4.41 1.53
N VAL A 306 3.54 -5.09 1.40
CA VAL A 306 2.25 -4.65 1.93
C VAL A 306 1.52 -5.79 2.62
N SER A 307 0.74 -5.47 3.65
CA SER A 307 -0.14 -6.39 4.33
C SER A 307 -1.50 -5.74 4.57
N PRO A 308 -2.62 -6.42 4.25
CA PRO A 308 -3.94 -5.91 4.56
C PRO A 308 -4.17 -5.89 6.08
N TYR A 309 -4.95 -4.92 6.55
CA TYR A 309 -5.49 -4.89 7.92
C TYR A 309 -7.02 -4.92 7.88
N ARG A 310 -7.61 -5.50 8.92
CA ARG A 310 -9.04 -5.83 8.97
C ARG A 310 -9.75 -5.16 10.16
N ASP A 311 -11.05 -4.93 10.02
CA ASP A 311 -11.92 -4.48 11.12
C ASP A 311 -12.44 -5.66 11.98
N ARG A 312 -13.31 -5.33 12.95
CA ARG A 312 -14.02 -6.29 13.81
C ARG A 312 -14.82 -7.34 13.02
N GLU A 313 -15.34 -6.99 11.86
CA GLU A 313 -16.14 -7.85 10.99
C GLU A 313 -15.28 -8.67 10.01
N GLN A 314 -13.94 -8.65 10.18
CA GLN A 314 -12.97 -9.30 9.30
C GLN A 314 -12.96 -8.76 7.86
N ARG A 315 -13.51 -7.56 7.63
CA ARG A 315 -13.47 -6.90 6.33
C ARG A 315 -12.15 -6.17 6.18
N ILE A 316 -11.58 -6.18 4.97
CA ILE A 316 -10.35 -5.44 4.68
C ILE A 316 -10.71 -3.96 4.64
N VAL A 317 -10.07 -3.18 5.52
CA VAL A 317 -10.28 -1.73 5.63
C VAL A 317 -9.21 -0.97 4.83
N GLY A 318 -8.05 -1.59 4.65
CA GLY A 318 -6.95 -1.03 3.92
C GLY A 318 -5.72 -1.91 3.96
N VAL A 319 -4.62 -1.36 3.47
CA VAL A 319 -3.31 -2.02 3.41
C VAL A 319 -2.23 -1.12 4.01
N LEU A 320 -1.31 -1.75 4.73
CA LEU A 320 -0.16 -1.12 5.36
C LEU A 320 1.10 -1.70 4.73
N GLY A 321 2.12 -0.90 4.44
CA GLY A 321 3.30 -1.39 3.75
C GLY A 321 4.52 -0.48 3.80
N VAL A 322 5.58 -0.93 3.13
CA VAL A 322 6.86 -0.26 3.01
C VAL A 322 7.28 -0.28 1.54
N ILE A 323 7.70 0.88 1.05
CA ILE A 323 8.43 1.03 -0.22
C ILE A 323 9.91 1.20 0.12
N GLY A 324 10.76 0.50 -0.62
CA GLY A 324 12.20 0.68 -0.51
C GLY A 324 12.92 0.14 -1.75
N PRO A 325 14.26 0.19 -1.78
CA PRO A 325 15.02 -0.33 -2.91
C PRO A 325 14.81 -1.85 -3.08
N THR A 326 15.07 -2.37 -4.28
CA THR A 326 14.96 -3.82 -4.57
C THR A 326 15.79 -4.69 -3.61
N ARG A 327 16.89 -4.15 -3.07
CA ARG A 327 17.75 -4.80 -2.06
C ARG A 327 17.29 -4.57 -0.62
N LEU A 328 15.98 -4.59 -0.39
CA LEU A 328 15.43 -4.45 0.95
C LEU A 328 15.85 -5.64 1.83
N ASN A 329 16.00 -5.43 3.14
CA ASN A 329 16.12 -6.54 4.09
C ASN A 329 14.76 -7.23 4.29
N TYR A 330 14.37 -8.08 3.33
CA TYR A 330 13.08 -8.76 3.32
C TYR A 330 12.84 -9.62 4.56
N ALA A 331 13.89 -10.26 5.09
CA ALA A 331 13.81 -11.09 6.29
C ALA A 331 13.32 -10.29 7.51
N ARG A 332 13.64 -8.99 7.57
CA ARG A 332 13.20 -8.10 8.64
C ARG A 332 11.92 -7.34 8.29
N VAL A 333 11.80 -6.83 7.06
CA VAL A 333 10.65 -5.99 6.68
C VAL A 333 9.35 -6.77 6.60
N ILE A 334 9.37 -8.00 6.05
CA ILE A 334 8.15 -8.81 5.88
C ILE A 334 7.47 -9.07 7.24
N PRO A 335 8.16 -9.63 8.27
CA PRO A 335 7.51 -9.86 9.56
C PRO A 335 7.08 -8.58 10.26
N MET A 336 7.82 -7.47 10.07
CA MET A 336 7.46 -6.17 10.65
C MET A 336 6.14 -5.63 10.09
N VAL A 337 5.99 -5.66 8.76
CA VAL A 337 4.76 -5.20 8.09
C VAL A 337 3.57 -6.09 8.48
N ASP A 338 3.73 -7.41 8.50
CA ASP A 338 2.69 -8.35 8.93
C ASP A 338 2.25 -8.08 10.38
N TYR A 339 3.20 -8.01 11.30
CA TYR A 339 2.91 -7.78 12.71
C TYR A 339 2.23 -6.43 12.96
N THR A 340 2.70 -5.38 12.28
CA THR A 340 2.11 -4.04 12.40
C THR A 340 0.68 -4.01 11.87
N ALA A 341 0.41 -4.64 10.71
CA ALA A 341 -0.94 -4.75 10.17
C ALA A 341 -1.89 -5.54 11.09
N ARG A 342 -1.41 -6.64 11.70
CA ARG A 342 -2.17 -7.39 12.70
C ARG A 342 -2.43 -6.58 13.97
N LEU A 343 -1.46 -5.79 14.42
CA LEU A 343 -1.61 -4.93 15.60
C LEU A 343 -2.65 -3.83 15.34
N VAL A 344 -2.57 -3.15 14.20
CA VAL A 344 -3.58 -2.16 13.77
C VAL A 344 -4.96 -2.83 13.69
N SER A 345 -5.06 -4.01 13.08
CA SER A 345 -6.33 -4.77 13.01
C SER A 345 -6.95 -5.03 14.40
N ARG A 346 -6.13 -5.34 15.42
CA ARG A 346 -6.59 -5.54 16.81
C ARG A 346 -7.03 -4.26 17.51
N MET A 347 -6.56 -3.10 17.09
CA MET A 347 -6.90 -1.82 17.73
C MET A 347 -8.14 -1.18 17.13
N LEU A 348 -8.37 -1.43 15.85
CA LEU A 348 -9.63 -1.14 15.16
C LEU A 348 -10.70 -2.21 15.49
N GLY A 349 -10.22 -3.34 16.01
CA GLY A 349 -10.92 -4.46 16.62
C GLY A 349 -11.21 -4.26 18.10
#